data_AF-L9XVL2-F1
#
_entry.id   AF-L9XVL2-F1
#
_cell.length_a   1.000
_cell.length_b   1.000
_cell.length_c   1.000
_cell.angle_alpha   90.00
_cell.angle_beta   90.00
_cell.angle_gamma   90.00
#
_symmetry.space_group_name_H-M   'P 1'
#
loop_
_entity.id
_entity.type
_entity.pdbx_description
1 polymer ?
#
loop_
_entity_poly.entity_id
_entity_poly.type
_entity_poly.pdbx_seq_one_letter_code
_entity_poly.pdbx_strand_id
1 'polypeptide(L)'
;MKFTFNGQNIDVHSQRIILGLKGGRVRGVQDLARVAGWDVDRDPGARNKARHRLENNLVPAGLVEVAGTTHKQGGEATMFQLTDLGKDALAEELPPEFAGEPTVSTNAQRIEDLEETVASLQERIERESQRIDDRPTRQTLKRYEEQYDDLVDKSERLIAEAKEFRNSAWEAVWEVRDEAG
;
A
#
# COMPACT_ATOMS: atom_id res chain seq x y z
N MET A 1 18.25 0.64 7.10
CA MET A 1 19.42 0.81 6.23
C MET A 1 19.13 1.73 5.03
N LYS A 2 20.19 2.21 4.34
CA LYS A 2 20.18 2.86 3.02
C LYS A 2 21.26 2.20 2.15
N PHE A 3 20.96 1.86 0.91
CA PHE A 3 21.96 1.47 -0.08
C PHE A 3 22.02 2.52 -1.19
N THR A 4 23.11 2.55 -1.94
CA THR A 4 23.32 3.57 -2.97
C THR A 4 23.11 2.96 -4.36
N PHE A 5 22.13 3.45 -5.11
CA PHE A 5 21.89 3.06 -6.50
C PHE A 5 22.01 4.28 -7.39
N ASN A 6 22.89 4.23 -8.41
CA ASN A 6 23.21 5.38 -9.26
C ASN A 6 23.54 6.67 -8.47
N GLY A 7 24.25 6.52 -7.35
CA GLY A 7 24.61 7.65 -6.47
C GLY A 7 23.48 8.17 -5.59
N GLN A 8 22.30 7.55 -5.61
CA GLN A 8 21.14 7.93 -4.81
C GLN A 8 20.93 6.98 -3.64
N ASN A 9 20.56 7.54 -2.49
CA ASN A 9 20.22 6.75 -1.31
C ASN A 9 18.84 6.14 -1.44
N ILE A 10 18.78 4.83 -1.60
CA ILE A 10 17.55 4.06 -1.61
C ILE A 10 17.35 3.47 -0.21
N ASP A 11 16.31 3.97 0.47
CA ASP A 11 15.91 3.50 1.80
C ASP A 11 14.70 2.56 1.73
N VAL A 12 14.32 1.96 2.86
CA VAL A 12 13.21 0.99 2.95
C VAL A 12 11.90 1.54 2.36
N HIS A 13 11.61 2.83 2.53
CA HIS A 13 10.41 3.46 1.97
C HIS A 13 10.53 3.67 0.46
N SER A 14 11.73 3.98 -0.04
CA SER A 14 12.02 4.06 -1.47
C SER A 14 11.81 2.70 -2.14
N GLN A 15 12.27 1.61 -1.53
CA GLN A 15 11.98 0.24 -2.00
C GLN A 15 10.49 -0.11 -1.94
N ARG A 16 9.77 0.24 -0.88
CA ARG A 16 8.31 0.03 -0.81
C ARG A 16 7.57 0.75 -1.95
N ILE A 17 8.00 1.96 -2.30
CA ILE A 17 7.48 2.68 -3.48
C ILE A 17 7.75 1.91 -4.76
N ILE A 18 8.99 1.45 -4.99
CA ILE A 18 9.35 0.68 -6.18
C ILE A 18 8.51 -0.62 -6.25
N LEU A 19 8.38 -1.35 -5.15
CA LEU A 19 7.59 -2.58 -5.07
C LEU A 19 6.11 -2.34 -5.36
N GLY A 20 5.50 -1.28 -4.83
CA GLY A 20 4.10 -0.99 -5.14
C GLY A 20 3.86 -0.51 -6.58
N LEU A 21 4.88 0.07 -7.22
CA LEU A 21 4.85 0.38 -8.65
C LEU A 21 5.06 -0.86 -9.53
N LYS A 22 5.46 -2.01 -8.98
CA LYS A 22 5.52 -3.29 -9.72
C LYS A 22 4.13 -3.70 -10.24
N GLY A 23 3.08 -3.37 -9.49
CA GLY A 23 1.69 -3.64 -9.87
C GLY A 23 1.13 -2.73 -10.97
N GLY A 24 1.88 -1.70 -11.39
CA GLY A 24 1.48 -0.78 -12.45
C GLY A 24 1.63 0.68 -12.04
N ARG A 25 0.72 1.53 -12.54
CA ARG A 25 0.80 2.99 -12.35
C ARG A 25 0.12 3.42 -11.06
N VAL A 26 0.77 4.24 -10.26
CA VAL A 26 0.17 4.84 -9.04
C VAL A 26 -0.20 6.31 -9.30
N ARG A 27 -1.35 6.72 -8.79
CA ARG A 27 -1.94 8.04 -9.02
C ARG A 27 -1.61 9.01 -7.89
N GLY A 28 -0.69 9.92 -8.16
CA GLY A 28 -0.38 11.03 -7.26
C GLY A 28 0.42 10.62 -6.03
N VAL A 29 0.98 11.64 -5.38
CA VAL A 29 1.92 11.48 -4.26
C VAL A 29 1.25 10.90 -3.01
N GLN A 30 -0.07 11.08 -2.84
CA GLN A 30 -0.80 10.54 -1.70
C GLN A 30 -0.91 9.01 -1.78
N ASP A 31 -1.23 8.46 -2.95
CA ASP A 31 -1.32 7.00 -3.10
C ASP A 31 0.08 6.37 -3.02
N LEU A 32 1.11 7.06 -3.51
CA LEU A 32 2.52 6.67 -3.30
C LEU A 32 2.90 6.65 -1.81
N ALA A 33 2.42 7.60 -1.02
CA ALA A 33 2.68 7.63 0.41
C ALA A 33 2.03 6.43 1.13
N ARG A 34 0.81 6.05 0.71
CA ARG A 34 0.13 4.84 1.21
C ARG A 34 0.91 3.57 0.84
N VAL A 35 1.37 3.48 -0.41
CA VAL A 35 2.23 2.39 -0.89
C VAL A 35 3.53 2.29 -0.10
N ALA A 36 4.14 3.41 0.28
CA ALA A 36 5.33 3.47 1.12
C ALA A 36 5.09 3.01 2.58
N GLY A 37 3.83 2.73 2.94
CA GLY A 37 3.40 2.30 4.27
C GLY A 37 3.15 3.45 5.23
N TRP A 38 2.99 4.69 4.75
CA TRP A 38 2.60 5.81 5.60
C TRP A 38 1.09 5.97 5.68
N ASP A 39 0.60 6.15 6.90
CA ASP A 39 -0.78 6.55 7.17
C ASP A 39 -0.94 8.03 6.81
N VAL A 40 -1.49 8.31 5.62
CA VAL A 40 -1.68 9.68 5.13
C VAL A 40 -2.74 10.46 5.88
N ASP A 41 -3.58 9.79 6.66
CA ASP A 41 -4.66 10.42 7.44
C ASP A 41 -4.18 10.78 8.85
N ARG A 42 -3.18 10.05 9.39
CA ARG A 42 -2.55 10.33 10.69
C ARG A 42 -1.21 11.06 10.61
N ASP A 43 -0.49 10.99 9.49
CA ASP A 43 0.77 11.69 9.26
C ASP A 43 0.63 12.77 8.18
N PRO A 44 0.40 14.05 8.56
CA PRO A 44 0.29 15.15 7.59
C PRO A 44 1.59 15.37 6.79
N GLY A 45 2.72 14.84 7.25
CA GLY A 45 4.00 14.85 6.54
C GLY A 45 4.18 13.74 5.52
N ALA A 46 3.31 12.71 5.49
CA ALA A 46 3.45 11.53 4.65
C ALA A 46 3.60 11.88 3.15
N ARG A 47 2.79 12.83 2.66
CA ARG A 47 2.86 13.29 1.27
C ARG A 47 4.21 13.96 0.95
N ASN A 48 4.74 14.76 1.87
CA ASN A 48 6.03 15.43 1.67
C ASN A 48 7.18 14.42 1.72
N LYS A 49 7.10 13.40 2.60
CA LYS A 49 8.06 12.30 2.67
C LYS A 49 8.09 11.46 1.39
N ALA A 50 6.92 11.21 0.79
CA ALA A 50 6.79 10.53 -0.50
C ALA A 50 7.37 11.36 -1.63
N ARG A 51 6.98 12.63 -1.71
CA ARG A 51 7.49 13.58 -2.71
C ARG A 51 9.01 13.67 -2.66
N HIS A 52 9.55 13.86 -1.46
CA HIS A 52 10.99 14.00 -1.26
C HIS A 52 11.77 12.79 -1.79
N ARG A 53 11.30 11.57 -1.52
CA ARG A 53 11.96 10.35 -2.03
C ARG A 53 11.84 10.18 -3.53
N LEU A 54 10.68 10.55 -4.10
CA LEU A 54 10.52 10.57 -5.55
C LEU A 54 11.50 11.51 -6.22
N GLU A 55 11.48 12.78 -5.81
CA GLU A 55 12.23 13.85 -6.48
C GLU A 55 13.74 13.77 -6.23
N ASN A 56 14.15 13.30 -5.05
CA ASN A 56 15.56 13.33 -4.66
C ASN A 56 16.25 11.97 -4.73
N ASN A 57 15.50 10.85 -4.77
CA ASN A 57 16.11 9.52 -4.78
C ASN A 57 15.69 8.73 -6.02
N LEU A 58 14.40 8.47 -6.20
CA LEU A 58 13.90 7.48 -7.17
C LEU A 58 13.92 7.96 -8.62
N VAL A 59 13.51 9.20 -8.88
CA VAL A 59 13.56 9.80 -10.23
C VAL A 59 15.01 10.05 -10.64
N PRO A 60 15.89 10.66 -9.80
CA PRO A 60 17.30 10.83 -10.15
C PRO A 60 18.05 9.51 -10.31
N ALA A 61 17.67 8.46 -9.58
CA ALA A 61 18.22 7.12 -9.75
C ALA A 61 17.81 6.47 -11.08
N GLY A 62 16.83 7.04 -11.79
CA GLY A 62 16.26 6.49 -13.01
C GLY A 62 15.35 5.29 -12.77
N LEU A 63 14.84 5.08 -11.56
CA LEU A 63 14.03 3.91 -11.17
C LEU A 63 12.52 4.16 -11.36
N VAL A 64 12.09 5.41 -11.22
CA VAL A 64 10.69 5.82 -11.35
C VAL A 64 10.59 7.00 -12.29
N GLU A 65 9.54 7.02 -13.11
CA GLU A 65 9.24 8.12 -14.02
C GLU A 65 7.77 8.56 -13.92
N VAL A 66 7.50 9.76 -14.45
CA VAL A 66 6.15 10.28 -14.61
C VAL A 66 5.54 9.70 -15.89
N ALA A 67 4.49 8.89 -15.74
CA ALA A 67 3.79 8.22 -16.84
C ALA A 67 2.76 9.11 -17.56
N GLY A 68 2.48 10.30 -17.01
CA GLY A 68 1.51 11.27 -17.54
C GLY A 68 0.67 11.91 -16.44
N THR A 69 -0.34 12.69 -16.83
CA THR A 69 -1.32 13.27 -15.90
C THR A 69 -2.73 12.79 -16.21
N THR A 70 -3.56 12.68 -15.18
CA THR A 70 -4.96 12.26 -15.29
C THR A 70 -5.87 13.36 -14.79
N HIS A 71 -6.90 13.68 -15.57
CA HIS A 71 -8.00 14.55 -15.15
C HIS A 71 -9.22 13.68 -14.78
N LYS A 72 -9.59 13.69 -13.51
CA LYS A 72 -10.94 13.30 -13.06
C LYS A 72 -11.48 14.39 -12.15
N GLN A 73 -12.82 14.48 -12.08
CA GLN A 73 -13.59 15.41 -11.25
C GLN A 73 -12.95 15.56 -9.86
N GLY A 74 -12.16 16.61 -9.64
CA GLY A 74 -11.36 16.78 -8.42
C GLY A 74 -9.93 17.32 -8.64
N GLY A 75 -9.39 17.26 -9.86
CA GLY A 75 -8.11 17.90 -10.21
C GLY A 75 -7.20 17.07 -11.10
N GLU A 76 -6.04 17.65 -11.44
CA GLU A 76 -4.96 16.99 -12.16
C GLU A 76 -4.12 16.14 -11.20
N ALA A 77 -3.92 14.86 -11.52
CA ALA A 77 -3.07 13.96 -10.75
C ALA A 77 -2.01 13.31 -11.63
N THR A 78 -0.74 13.48 -11.24
CA THR A 78 0.43 12.86 -11.86
C THR A 78 0.42 11.35 -11.65
N MET A 79 0.66 10.57 -12.70
CA MET A 79 0.84 9.12 -12.65
C MET A 79 2.33 8.80 -12.58
N PHE A 80 2.70 7.84 -11.74
CA PHE A 80 4.07 7.36 -11.60
C PHE A 80 4.15 5.89 -11.99
N GLN A 81 5.25 5.48 -12.60
CA GLN A 81 5.52 4.08 -12.98
C GLN A 81 7.01 3.74 -12.86
N LEU A 82 7.34 2.46 -12.76
CA LEU A 82 8.72 2.01 -12.89
C LEU A 82 9.22 2.20 -14.33
N THR A 83 10.45 2.70 -14.44
CA THR A 83 11.22 2.62 -15.69
C THR A 83 11.63 1.17 -15.95
N ASP A 84 12.17 0.88 -17.13
CA ASP A 84 12.73 -0.46 -17.40
C ASP A 84 13.92 -0.77 -16.47
N LEU A 85 14.77 0.23 -16.19
CA LEU A 85 15.82 0.12 -15.17
C LEU A 85 15.25 -0.17 -13.77
N GLY A 86 14.12 0.44 -13.41
CA GLY A 86 13.44 0.18 -12.14
C GLY A 86 12.87 -1.24 -12.04
N LYS A 87 12.41 -1.80 -13.16
CA LYS A 87 11.95 -3.19 -13.24
C LYS A 87 13.11 -4.17 -13.15
N ASP A 88 14.22 -3.87 -13.82
CA ASP A 88 15.42 -4.71 -13.85
C ASP A 88 16.15 -4.70 -12.50
N ALA A 89 16.28 -3.52 -11.85
CA ALA A 89 16.83 -3.41 -10.50
C ALA A 89 16.00 -4.23 -9.48
N LEU A 90 14.68 -4.31 -9.69
CA LEU A 90 13.80 -5.16 -8.88
C LEU A 90 14.05 -6.66 -9.09
N ALA A 91 14.54 -7.05 -10.27
CA ALA A 91 14.85 -8.42 -10.62
C ALA A 91 16.25 -8.86 -10.14
N GLU A 92 17.21 -7.94 -10.06
CA GLU A 92 18.60 -8.23 -9.66
C GLU A 92 18.89 -8.08 -8.15
N GLU A 93 18.20 -7.19 -7.42
CA GLU A 93 18.53 -6.91 -6.00
C GLU A 93 17.71 -7.67 -4.95
N LEU A 94 16.74 -8.48 -5.38
CA LEU A 94 16.08 -9.45 -4.51
C LEU A 94 16.96 -10.71 -4.44
N PRO A 95 17.49 -11.09 -3.26
CA PRO A 95 18.14 -12.39 -3.11
C PRO A 95 17.19 -13.48 -3.62
N PRO A 96 17.67 -14.52 -4.31
CA PRO A 96 16.82 -15.57 -4.90
C PRO A 96 15.92 -16.29 -3.87
N GLU A 97 16.29 -16.24 -2.59
CA GLU A 97 15.50 -16.66 -1.43
C GLU A 97 14.25 -15.77 -1.13
N PHE A 98 14.19 -14.55 -1.66
CA PHE A 98 13.00 -13.68 -1.68
C PHE A 98 12.33 -13.58 -3.06
N ALA A 99 13.02 -13.99 -4.13
CA ALA A 99 12.40 -14.24 -5.43
C ALA A 99 11.59 -15.55 -5.43
N GLY A 100 11.83 -16.44 -4.45
CA GLY A 100 11.33 -17.80 -4.38
C GLY A 100 10.33 -18.13 -3.27
N GLU A 101 10.00 -17.24 -2.33
CA GLU A 101 8.97 -17.51 -1.32
C GLU A 101 7.80 -16.51 -1.35
N PRO A 102 6.55 -16.97 -1.52
CA PRO A 102 5.36 -16.14 -1.71
C PRO A 102 4.83 -15.61 -0.37
N THR A 103 5.68 -15.07 0.51
CA THR A 103 5.22 -14.67 1.84
C THR A 103 4.83 -13.20 1.88
N VAL A 104 5.66 -12.26 1.40
CA VAL A 104 5.31 -10.84 1.56
C VAL A 104 4.47 -10.26 0.42
N SER A 105 4.78 -10.59 -0.84
CA SER A 105 3.96 -10.15 -1.99
C SER A 105 2.56 -10.74 -1.92
N THR A 106 2.44 -11.99 -1.50
CA THR A 106 1.16 -12.68 -1.38
C THR A 106 0.39 -12.25 -0.14
N ASN A 107 1.06 -11.91 0.97
CA ASN A 107 0.38 -11.29 2.11
C ASN A 107 -0.07 -9.86 1.80
N ALA A 108 0.68 -9.09 1.00
CA ALA A 108 0.23 -7.78 0.53
C ALA A 108 -1.00 -7.88 -0.36
N GLN A 109 -0.99 -8.80 -1.34
CA GLN A 109 -2.14 -9.08 -2.19
C GLN A 109 -3.35 -9.55 -1.37
N ARG A 110 -3.15 -10.45 -0.41
CA ARG A 110 -4.22 -10.94 0.49
C ARG A 110 -4.78 -9.83 1.37
N ILE A 111 -3.95 -8.90 1.83
CA ILE A 111 -4.41 -7.74 2.60
C ILE A 111 -5.27 -6.84 1.70
N GLU A 112 -4.85 -6.57 0.46
CA GLU A 112 -5.61 -5.79 -0.51
C GLU A 112 -6.96 -6.46 -0.87
N ASP A 113 -6.96 -7.77 -1.12
CA ASP A 113 -8.18 -8.55 -1.37
C ASP A 113 -9.14 -8.53 -0.16
N LEU A 114 -8.60 -8.54 1.06
CA LEU A 114 -9.38 -8.42 2.30
C LEU A 114 -9.96 -7.02 2.46
N GLU A 115 -9.21 -5.96 2.15
CA GLU A 115 -9.69 -4.58 2.16
C GLU A 115 -10.83 -4.36 1.16
N GLU A 116 -10.70 -4.89 -0.06
CA GLU A 116 -11.77 -4.81 -1.07
C GLU A 116 -13.02 -5.59 -0.64
N THR A 117 -12.84 -6.76 -0.03
CA THR A 117 -13.94 -7.58 0.49
C THR A 117 -14.71 -6.85 1.61
N VAL A 118 -13.99 -6.23 2.55
CA VAL A 118 -14.59 -5.47 3.66
C VAL A 118 -15.39 -4.28 3.13
N ALA A 119 -14.81 -3.49 2.22
CA ALA A 119 -15.48 -2.35 1.60
C ALA A 119 -16.75 -2.76 0.84
N SER A 120 -16.70 -3.88 0.09
CA SER A 120 -17.87 -4.41 -0.63
C SER A 120 -18.99 -4.85 0.31
N LEU A 121 -18.64 -5.46 1.46
CA LEU A 121 -19.61 -5.88 2.45
C LEU A 121 -20.29 -4.69 3.13
N GLN A 122 -19.53 -3.66 3.51
CA GLN A 122 -20.06 -2.41 4.07
C GLN A 122 -21.07 -1.76 3.11
N GLU A 123 -20.71 -1.62 1.83
CA GLU A 123 -21.59 -1.00 0.82
C GLU A 123 -22.88 -1.81 0.58
N ARG A 124 -22.82 -3.13 0.70
CA ARG A 124 -24.02 -4.00 0.58
C ARG A 124 -24.93 -3.86 1.80
N ILE A 125 -24.36 -3.79 3.00
CA ILE A 125 -25.12 -3.62 4.24
C ILE A 125 -25.83 -2.27 4.23
N GLU A 126 -25.12 -1.20 3.87
CA GLU A 126 -25.70 0.14 3.80
C GLU A 126 -26.82 0.26 2.75
N ARG A 127 -26.70 -0.45 1.62
CA ARG A 127 -27.77 -0.51 0.62
C ARG A 127 -29.00 -1.29 1.08
N GLU A 128 -28.80 -2.42 1.75
CA GLU A 128 -29.92 -3.23 2.24
C GLU A 128 -30.62 -2.57 3.45
N SER A 129 -29.87 -1.87 4.31
CA SER A 129 -30.44 -1.13 5.44
C SER A 129 -31.37 0.00 5.00
N GLN A 130 -31.01 0.69 3.90
CA GLN A 130 -31.81 1.76 3.31
C GLN A 130 -33.09 1.27 2.60
N ARG A 131 -33.14 0.00 2.15
CA ARG A 131 -34.31 -0.55 1.42
C ARG A 131 -35.44 -1.04 2.34
N ILE A 132 -35.25 -1.05 3.65
CA ILE A 132 -36.16 -1.70 4.60
C ILE A 132 -36.92 -0.67 5.43
N ASP A 133 -38.23 -0.57 5.17
CA ASP A 133 -39.14 0.36 5.85
C ASP A 133 -39.96 -0.28 6.98
N ASP A 134 -39.88 -1.61 7.15
CA ASP A 134 -40.71 -2.36 8.09
C ASP A 134 -40.08 -2.48 9.49
N ARG A 135 -40.85 -2.13 10.52
CA ARG A 135 -40.38 -1.87 11.91
C ARG A 135 -39.74 -3.09 12.61
N PRO A 136 -40.30 -4.32 12.50
CA PRO A 136 -39.70 -5.51 13.11
C PRO A 136 -38.42 -5.96 12.39
N THR A 137 -38.40 -5.78 11.07
CA THR A 137 -37.26 -6.10 10.20
C THR A 137 -36.09 -5.16 10.50
N ARG A 138 -36.35 -3.86 10.75
CA ARG A 138 -35.34 -2.89 11.20
C ARG A 138 -34.65 -3.26 12.51
N GLN A 139 -35.36 -3.78 13.51
CA GLN A 139 -34.73 -4.16 14.78
C GLN A 139 -33.80 -5.37 14.65
N THR A 140 -34.20 -6.31 13.78
CA THR A 140 -33.39 -7.50 13.50
C THR A 140 -32.18 -7.15 12.66
N LEU A 141 -32.34 -6.30 11.64
CA LEU A 141 -31.21 -5.77 10.86
C LEU A 141 -30.26 -4.95 11.70
N LYS A 142 -30.75 -4.09 12.59
CA LYS A 142 -29.88 -3.30 13.46
C LYS A 142 -28.93 -4.16 14.30
N ARG A 143 -29.39 -5.33 14.77
CA ARG A 143 -28.51 -6.29 15.46
C ARG A 143 -27.50 -6.95 14.53
N TYR A 144 -27.87 -7.20 13.28
CA TYR A 144 -26.94 -7.72 12.29
C TYR A 144 -25.94 -6.66 11.83
N GLU A 145 -26.34 -5.39 11.72
CA GLU A 145 -25.47 -4.23 11.48
C GLU A 145 -24.46 -4.09 12.61
N GLU A 146 -24.90 -4.06 13.87
CA GLU A 146 -24.00 -4.00 15.04
C GLU A 146 -22.98 -5.16 15.06
N GLN A 147 -23.42 -6.39 14.76
CA GLN A 147 -22.52 -7.55 14.67
C GLN A 147 -21.57 -7.48 13.46
N TYR A 148 -22.00 -6.88 12.36
CA TYR A 148 -21.16 -6.70 11.19
C TYR A 148 -20.16 -5.59 11.39
N ASP A 149 -20.54 -4.47 12.00
CA ASP A 149 -19.64 -3.37 12.36
C ASP A 149 -18.54 -3.88 13.30
N ASP A 150 -18.88 -4.68 14.32
CA ASP A 150 -17.90 -5.34 15.19
C ASP A 150 -16.93 -6.25 14.39
N LEU A 151 -17.43 -6.94 13.36
CA LEU A 151 -16.64 -7.83 12.51
C LEU A 151 -15.72 -7.03 11.57
N VAL A 152 -16.22 -5.92 11.03
CA VAL A 152 -15.49 -4.96 10.20
C VAL A 152 -14.36 -4.36 11.03
N ASP A 153 -14.65 -3.79 12.19
CA ASP A 153 -13.65 -3.20 13.09
C ASP A 153 -12.55 -4.21 13.46
N LYS A 154 -12.95 -5.46 13.75
CA LYS A 154 -12.01 -6.54 14.01
C LYS A 154 -11.16 -6.88 12.77
N SER A 155 -11.75 -6.87 11.58
CA SER A 155 -11.03 -7.13 10.34
C SER A 155 -10.06 -6.01 9.96
N GLU A 156 -10.46 -4.75 10.11
CA GLU A 156 -9.60 -3.57 9.90
C GLU A 156 -8.42 -3.59 10.87
N ARG A 157 -8.67 -3.96 12.13
CA ARG A 157 -7.60 -4.14 13.13
C ARG A 157 -6.64 -5.26 12.75
N LEU A 158 -7.14 -6.43 12.33
CA LEU A 158 -6.29 -7.54 11.89
C LEU A 158 -5.48 -7.17 10.64
N ILE A 159 -6.06 -6.39 9.73
CA ILE A 159 -5.37 -5.86 8.55
C ILE A 159 -4.26 -4.89 8.99
N ALA A 160 -4.52 -4.00 9.93
CA ALA A 160 -3.52 -3.08 10.47
C ALA A 160 -2.37 -3.83 11.16
N GLU A 161 -2.69 -4.82 12.00
CA GLU A 161 -1.71 -5.67 12.68
C GLU A 161 -0.89 -6.49 11.67
N ALA A 162 -1.51 -7.01 10.59
CA ALA A 162 -0.81 -7.71 9.53
C ALA A 162 0.10 -6.78 8.70
N LYS A 163 -0.31 -5.53 8.46
CA LYS A 163 0.53 -4.50 7.83
C LYS A 163 1.73 -4.15 8.69
N GLU A 164 1.53 -4.00 10.01
CA GLU A 164 2.60 -3.73 10.97
C GLU A 164 3.58 -4.90 11.04
N PHE A 165 3.10 -6.12 11.22
CA PHE A 165 3.92 -7.33 11.21
C PHE A 165 4.73 -7.46 9.91
N ARG A 166 4.10 -7.24 8.76
CA ARG A 166 4.79 -7.23 7.46
C ARG A 166 5.89 -6.18 7.41
N ASN A 167 5.62 -4.97 7.92
CA ASN A 167 6.60 -3.89 7.93
C ASN A 167 7.79 -4.22 8.83
N SER A 168 7.54 -4.74 10.03
CA SER A 168 8.58 -5.15 10.99
C SER A 168 9.37 -6.37 10.52
N ALA A 169 8.72 -7.37 9.92
CA ALA A 169 9.39 -8.53 9.34
C ALA A 169 10.30 -8.12 8.17
N TRP A 170 9.86 -7.18 7.34
CA TRP A 170 10.72 -6.59 6.30
C TRP A 170 11.91 -5.86 6.90
N GLU A 171 11.71 -5.05 7.93
CA GLU A 171 12.80 -4.32 8.60
C GLU A 171 13.82 -5.28 9.24
N ALA A 172 13.37 -6.34 9.90
CA ALA A 172 14.22 -7.37 10.49
C ALA A 172 15.00 -8.19 9.46
N VAL A 173 14.37 -8.55 8.32
CA VAL A 173 15.05 -9.22 7.20
C VAL A 173 16.23 -8.38 6.69
N TRP A 174 16.05 -7.05 6.64
CA TRP A 174 17.13 -6.16 6.20
C TRP A 174 18.22 -6.00 7.25
N GLU A 175 17.90 -5.97 8.55
CA GLU A 175 18.94 -5.99 9.60
C GLU A 175 19.84 -7.23 9.50
N VAL A 176 19.26 -8.41 9.25
CA VAL A 176 20.05 -9.65 9.07
C VAL A 176 20.90 -9.62 7.79
N ARG A 177 20.43 -8.98 6.72
CA ARG A 177 21.20 -8.83 5.47
C ARG A 177 22.38 -7.87 5.63
N ASP A 178 22.22 -6.80 6.40
CA ASP A 178 23.29 -5.83 6.70
C ASP A 178 24.44 -6.46 7.50
N GLU A 179 24.09 -7.40 8.39
CA GLU A 179 25.06 -8.15 9.17
C GLU A 179 25.77 -9.24 8.36
N ALA A 180 25.16 -9.70 7.26
CA ALA A 180 25.68 -10.77 6.41
C ALA A 180 26.70 -10.32 5.33
N GLY A 181 26.71 -9.04 4.96
CA GLY A 181 27.71 -8.44 4.04
C GLY A 181 27.46 -8.66 2.56
#